data_AF-A0A8S9J0S4-F1
#
_entry.id   AF-A0A8S9J0S4-F1
#
_cell.length_a   1.000
_cell.length_b   1.000
_cell.length_c   1.000
_cell.angle_alpha   90.00
_cell.angle_beta   90.00
_cell.angle_gamma   90.00
#
_symmetry.space_group_name_H-M   'P 1'
#
loop_
_entity.id
_entity.type
_entity.pdbx_description
1 polymer ?
#
loop_
_entity_poly.entity_id
_entity_poly.type
_entity_poly.pdbx_seq_one_letter_code
_entity_poly.pdbx_strand_id
1 'polypeptide(L)'
;MKNIQSSLVKFNLDESIKVSSPIALSALANSYPPSSGSFKPDLIEPVIKPMLDLLRKTSSHIMVNAYPFFAYAANADKISLDYALFKENAGNVDSGNGLKYSNLLDAQIDAVFAAMAAVGFNDVKLVVTETGWPSAGDENEIGAGSANAAAYNGGLVKRVLTGNGTPLKPKEPLNVYLFALFNENQKTGPTSERNYGLFYPNENKVYDVPFSAKSTLVNDGKDKVPVKTPSSHVGGQTWCVANGKTTKEKLQEGLDYACGEGGADCRPIQKGATCYDPESLEAHASYAFNSYYQKNARGVGTCDFGGAAYVVSQPPTTIGVEVHPLDFFTNCGKIRFYCWDTAGQEKFGGLRDGYYIHGQCAVIMFDVTARLTYKNVPTWHRDLCRVCENIPIVLCGNKVDVKNRQVKAKQVTFHRKKNLQYYEISAKSNYNFEKPFLYLARKLAGDPNLHFVESPALAPPEVQIDMAAQQQHEAELAAAASQPLPDDDDDTFE
;
A
#
# COMPACT_ATOMS: atom_id res chain seq x y z
N MET A 1 28.78 5.03 9.75
CA MET A 1 28.76 6.42 9.22
C MET A 1 29.99 6.75 8.38
N LYS A 2 31.23 6.75 8.92
CA LYS A 2 32.45 7.16 8.19
C LYS A 2 32.68 6.43 6.84
N ASN A 3 32.48 5.10 6.81
CA ASN A 3 32.63 4.33 5.58
C ASN A 3 31.60 4.72 4.52
N ILE A 4 30.34 4.94 4.92
CA ILE A 4 29.27 5.39 4.02
C ILE A 4 29.62 6.78 3.46
N GLN A 5 30.04 7.72 4.31
CA GLN A 5 30.48 9.04 3.86
C GLN A 5 31.63 8.95 2.85
N SER A 6 32.63 8.11 3.12
CA SER A 6 33.78 7.93 2.23
C SER A 6 33.36 7.37 0.87
N SER A 7 32.40 6.44 0.85
CA SER A 7 31.82 5.94 -0.40
C SER A 7 31.05 7.02 -1.16
N LEU A 8 30.25 7.84 -0.47
CA LEU A 8 29.51 8.92 -1.12
C LEU A 8 30.45 9.95 -1.75
N VAL A 9 31.53 10.34 -1.05
CA VAL A 9 32.58 11.21 -1.61
C VAL A 9 33.22 10.58 -2.84
N LYS A 10 33.56 9.28 -2.77
CA LYS A 10 34.16 8.55 -3.90
C LYS A 10 33.30 8.60 -5.17
N PHE A 11 31.98 8.65 -5.03
CA PHE A 11 31.03 8.69 -6.14
C PHE A 11 30.46 10.10 -6.41
N ASN A 12 30.99 11.16 -5.76
CA ASN A 12 30.49 12.54 -5.86
C ASN A 12 29.00 12.69 -5.50
N LEU A 13 28.54 11.97 -4.47
CA LEU A 13 27.16 11.96 -4.00
C LEU A 13 26.98 12.63 -2.63
N ASP A 14 28.06 13.05 -1.98
CA ASP A 14 28.04 13.54 -0.60
C ASP A 14 27.47 14.95 -0.43
N GLU A 15 27.38 15.74 -1.51
CA GLU A 15 26.63 16.99 -1.50
C GLU A 15 25.10 16.75 -1.46
N SER A 16 24.63 15.73 -2.19
CA SER A 16 23.19 15.42 -2.35
C SER A 16 22.66 14.45 -1.30
N ILE A 17 23.48 13.52 -0.82
CA ILE A 17 23.10 12.47 0.14
C ILE A 17 23.88 12.68 1.43
N LYS A 18 23.19 13.10 2.49
CA LYS A 18 23.81 13.37 3.79
C LYS A 18 23.68 12.17 4.72
N VAL A 19 24.79 11.77 5.34
CA VAL A 19 24.84 10.65 6.31
C VAL A 19 24.47 11.15 7.69
N SER A 20 23.56 10.45 8.37
CA SER A 20 23.22 10.69 9.77
C SER A 20 22.86 9.38 10.51
N SER A 21 22.42 9.51 11.76
CA SER A 21 21.85 8.43 12.56
C SER A 21 20.74 9.00 13.45
N PRO A 22 19.56 8.37 13.52
CA PRO A 22 18.50 8.81 14.42
C PRO A 22 18.89 8.55 15.88
N ILE A 23 18.51 9.48 16.75
CA ILE A 23 18.49 9.28 18.21
C ILE A 23 17.06 9.40 18.73
N ALA A 24 16.73 8.63 19.76
CA ALA A 24 15.52 8.84 20.54
C ALA A 24 15.75 9.89 21.64
N LEU A 25 14.69 10.55 22.10
CA LEU A 25 14.77 11.49 23.23
C LEU A 25 15.27 10.86 24.54
N SER A 26 15.22 9.52 24.66
CA SER A 26 15.81 8.79 25.78
C SER A 26 17.34 8.88 25.82
N ALA A 27 18.01 9.45 24.81
CA ALA A 27 19.42 9.82 24.85
C ALA A 27 19.69 11.05 25.74
N LEU A 28 18.65 11.84 26.08
CA LEU A 28 18.76 12.97 27.00
C LEU A 28 18.76 12.48 28.46
N ALA A 29 19.61 13.10 29.29
CA ALA A 29 19.54 13.01 30.75
C ALA A 29 18.48 13.95 31.31
N ASN A 30 18.42 15.15 30.73
CA ASN A 30 17.49 16.19 31.13
C ASN A 30 16.88 16.83 29.89
N SER A 31 15.61 17.18 29.99
CA SER A 31 14.83 17.82 28.91
C SER A 31 13.84 18.87 29.43
N TYR A 32 13.79 19.10 30.75
CA TYR A 32 12.91 20.08 31.36
C TYR A 32 13.63 20.91 32.44
N PRO A 33 13.56 22.27 32.36
CA PRO A 33 13.03 23.04 31.23
C PRO A 33 13.88 22.83 29.96
N PRO A 34 13.35 23.08 28.74
CA PRO A 34 14.08 22.83 27.48
C PRO A 34 15.51 23.41 27.43
N SER A 35 15.71 24.61 27.97
CA SER A 35 17.02 25.28 28.08
C SER A 35 18.08 24.50 28.86
N SER A 36 17.66 23.56 29.71
CA SER A 36 18.54 22.70 30.51
C SER A 36 18.80 21.32 29.87
N GLY A 37 18.40 21.16 28.61
CA GLY A 37 18.61 19.96 27.82
C GLY A 37 20.06 19.48 27.88
N SER A 38 20.27 18.19 28.16
CA SER A 38 21.61 17.57 28.19
C SER A 38 21.55 16.10 27.80
N PHE A 39 22.59 15.59 27.12
CA PHE A 39 22.73 14.17 26.83
C PHE A 39 23.14 13.38 28.08
N LYS A 40 22.82 12.09 28.11
CA LYS A 40 23.30 11.17 29.15
C LYS A 40 24.84 11.15 29.18
N PRO A 41 25.48 11.34 30.36
CA PRO A 41 26.93 11.48 30.46
C PRO A 41 27.73 10.32 29.84
N ASP A 42 27.24 9.09 29.96
CA ASP A 42 27.83 7.88 29.41
C ASP A 42 27.77 7.81 27.88
N LEU A 43 26.90 8.59 27.23
CA LEU A 43 26.80 8.67 25.77
C LEU A 43 27.66 9.79 25.16
N ILE A 44 28.02 10.81 25.95
CA ILE A 44 28.62 12.06 25.46
C ILE A 44 29.92 11.81 24.68
N GLU A 45 30.92 11.23 25.35
CA GLU A 45 32.24 11.00 24.76
C GLU A 45 32.27 9.84 23.74
N PRO A 46 31.68 8.66 24.00
CA PRO A 46 31.83 7.53 23.07
C PRO A 46 30.96 7.65 21.82
N VAL A 47 29.81 8.35 21.87
CA VAL A 47 28.82 8.34 20.79
C VAL A 47 28.49 9.73 20.28
N ILE A 48 28.02 10.63 21.16
CA ILE A 48 27.41 11.90 20.75
C ILE A 48 28.44 12.85 20.13
N LYS A 49 29.53 13.15 20.83
CA LYS A 49 30.55 14.08 20.32
C LYS A 49 31.19 13.60 19.01
N PRO A 50 31.63 12.33 18.87
CA PRO A 50 32.17 11.84 17.61
C PRO A 50 31.16 11.88 16.45
N MET A 51 29.88 11.62 16.74
CA MET A 51 28.81 11.70 15.75
C MET A 51 28.57 13.15 15.31
N LEU A 52 28.37 14.08 16.25
CA LEU A 52 28.15 15.50 15.96
C LEU A 52 29.34 16.15 15.23
N ASP A 53 30.57 15.78 15.57
CA ASP A 53 31.78 16.21 14.85
C ASP A 53 31.76 15.77 13.39
N LEU A 54 31.39 14.53 13.11
CA LEU A 54 31.24 14.04 11.75
C LEU A 54 30.13 14.81 11.01
N LEU A 55 28.96 14.99 11.64
CA LEU A 55 27.83 15.69 11.03
C LEU A 55 28.17 17.16 10.70
N ARG A 56 28.87 17.85 11.61
CA ARG A 56 29.37 19.21 11.38
C ARG A 56 30.30 19.25 10.18
N LYS A 57 31.31 18.37 10.14
CA LYS A 57 32.33 18.32 9.06
C LYS A 57 31.73 18.03 7.68
N THR A 58 30.62 17.31 7.61
CA THR A 58 29.95 16.95 6.34
C THR A 58 28.74 17.82 6.01
N SER A 59 28.47 18.84 6.84
CA SER A 59 27.27 19.69 6.74
C SER A 59 25.97 18.87 6.70
N SER A 60 25.92 17.83 7.54
CA SER A 60 24.77 16.97 7.73
C SER A 60 23.92 17.44 8.93
N HIS A 61 22.88 16.69 9.24
CA HIS A 61 21.88 17.00 10.27
C HIS A 61 21.88 15.89 11.31
N ILE A 62 21.56 16.17 12.57
CA ILE A 62 21.16 15.13 13.52
C ILE A 62 19.72 14.72 13.24
N MET A 63 19.46 13.42 13.23
CA MET A 63 18.12 12.85 13.08
C MET A 63 17.56 12.55 14.47
N VAL A 64 16.31 12.94 14.74
CA VAL A 64 15.68 12.77 16.07
C VAL A 64 14.30 12.17 15.95
N ASN A 65 14.04 11.13 16.72
CA ASN A 65 12.71 10.57 16.92
C ASN A 65 12.13 11.19 18.20
N ALA A 66 11.11 12.05 18.04
CA ALA A 66 10.56 12.88 19.11
C ALA A 66 9.05 12.67 19.23
N TYR A 67 8.62 11.99 20.31
CA TYR A 67 7.22 11.62 20.50
C TYR A 67 6.63 12.31 21.75
N PRO A 68 5.82 13.38 21.57
CA PRO A 68 5.02 13.96 22.64
C PRO A 68 4.08 12.96 23.32
N PHE A 69 3.59 11.96 22.57
CA PHE A 69 2.72 10.91 23.09
C PHE A 69 3.31 10.20 24.32
N PHE A 70 4.55 9.70 24.24
CA PHE A 70 5.16 8.97 25.36
C PHE A 70 5.38 9.86 26.59
N ALA A 71 5.75 11.11 26.39
CA ALA A 71 5.91 12.06 27.48
C ALA A 71 4.57 12.34 28.18
N TYR A 72 3.50 12.55 27.39
CA TYR A 72 2.15 12.72 27.91
C TYR A 72 1.64 11.46 28.62
N ALA A 73 1.70 10.29 27.99
CA ALA A 73 1.20 9.03 28.55
C ALA A 73 1.87 8.71 29.91
N ALA A 74 3.16 9.00 30.05
CA ALA A 74 3.89 8.79 31.30
C ALA A 74 3.65 9.86 32.38
N ASN A 75 3.15 11.05 32.02
CA ASN A 75 3.03 12.20 32.92
C ASN A 75 1.71 12.96 32.70
N ALA A 76 0.60 12.24 32.48
CA ALA A 76 -0.70 12.82 32.13
C ALA A 76 -1.28 13.72 33.23
N ASP A 77 -0.77 13.62 34.47
CA ASP A 77 -1.11 14.49 35.59
C ASP A 77 -0.32 15.82 35.61
N LYS A 78 0.76 15.92 34.82
CA LYS A 78 1.62 17.12 34.72
C LYS A 78 1.54 17.80 33.35
N ILE A 79 1.43 17.01 32.29
CA ILE A 79 1.43 17.50 30.91
C ILE A 79 -0.01 17.59 30.44
N SER A 80 -0.47 18.81 30.12
CA SER A 80 -1.78 19.00 29.49
C SER A 80 -1.85 18.29 28.14
N LEU A 81 -2.95 17.58 27.88
CA LEU A 81 -3.20 16.96 26.59
C LEU A 81 -3.25 18.00 25.47
N ASP A 82 -3.83 19.18 25.72
CA ASP A 82 -3.91 20.24 24.72
C ASP A 82 -2.53 20.78 24.32
N TYR A 83 -1.62 20.84 25.28
CA TYR A 83 -0.21 21.19 25.04
C TYR A 83 0.52 20.13 24.19
N ALA A 84 0.17 18.86 24.35
CA ALA A 84 0.73 17.78 23.54
C ALA A 84 0.12 17.69 22.13
N LEU A 85 -1.14 18.10 21.95
CA LEU A 85 -1.92 17.97 20.71
C LEU A 85 -1.99 19.23 19.84
N PHE A 86 -1.14 20.24 20.07
CA PHE A 86 -1.16 21.53 19.36
C PHE A 86 -2.50 22.30 19.46
N LYS A 87 -3.29 22.05 20.51
CA LYS A 87 -4.53 22.77 20.77
C LYS A 87 -4.25 24.05 21.54
N GLU A 88 -5.23 24.95 21.60
CA GLU A 88 -5.12 26.18 22.39
C GLU A 88 -4.86 25.85 23.87
N ASN A 89 -3.83 26.47 24.45
CA ASN A 89 -3.43 26.25 25.83
C ASN A 89 -2.62 27.45 26.35
N ALA A 90 -2.36 27.48 27.66
CA ALA A 90 -1.63 28.58 28.29
C ALA A 90 -0.14 28.68 27.84
N GLY A 91 0.42 27.60 27.29
CA GLY A 91 1.85 27.42 27.01
C GLY A 91 2.69 27.27 28.28
N ASN A 92 3.91 26.78 28.11
CA ASN A 92 4.88 26.64 29.19
C ASN A 92 6.04 27.63 28.98
N VAL A 93 6.32 28.44 30.00
CA VAL A 93 7.47 29.36 29.98
C VAL A 93 8.68 28.65 30.58
N ASP A 94 9.76 28.60 29.82
CA ASP A 94 11.03 28.04 30.24
C ASP A 94 11.69 28.94 31.29
N SER A 95 11.96 28.37 32.47
CA SER A 95 12.52 29.11 33.61
C SER A 95 13.98 29.52 33.44
N GLY A 96 14.71 28.90 32.51
CA GLY A 96 16.13 29.18 32.26
C GLY A 96 16.37 30.29 31.24
N ASN A 97 15.48 30.47 30.26
CA ASN A 97 15.66 31.48 29.20
C ASN A 97 14.43 32.35 28.90
N GLY A 98 13.30 32.11 29.57
CA GLY A 98 12.07 32.89 29.40
C GLY A 98 11.30 32.60 28.11
N LEU A 99 11.74 31.65 27.27
CA LEU A 99 11.03 31.29 26.04
C LEU A 99 9.72 30.58 26.37
N LYS A 100 8.65 30.98 25.67
CA LYS A 100 7.34 30.36 25.81
C LYS A 100 7.13 29.31 24.72
N TYR A 101 6.85 28.09 25.13
CA TYR A 101 6.50 26.98 24.26
C TYR A 101 4.99 26.77 24.29
N SER A 102 4.33 26.85 23.13
CA SER A 102 2.89 26.62 22.99
C SER A 102 2.52 25.16 22.74
N ASN A 103 3.51 24.30 22.44
CA ASN A 103 3.32 22.87 22.24
C ASN A 103 4.55 22.08 22.75
N LEU A 104 4.33 20.81 23.06
CA LEU A 104 5.36 19.92 23.62
C LEU A 104 6.45 19.54 22.62
N LEU A 105 6.13 19.42 21.33
CA LEU A 105 7.12 19.04 20.31
C LEU A 105 8.22 20.09 20.18
N ASP A 106 7.87 21.37 20.13
CA ASP A 106 8.84 22.48 20.07
C ASP A 106 9.76 22.46 21.32
N ALA A 107 9.20 22.18 22.50
CA ALA A 107 9.98 22.05 23.73
C ALA A 107 10.95 20.86 23.70
N GLN A 108 10.52 19.71 23.17
CA GLN A 108 11.37 18.53 23.02
C GLN A 108 12.52 18.77 22.02
N ILE A 109 12.24 19.45 20.91
CA ILE A 109 13.26 19.79 19.90
C ILE A 109 14.29 20.77 20.49
N ASP A 110 13.83 21.80 21.19
CA ASP A 110 14.73 22.78 21.79
C ASP A 110 15.55 22.23 22.95
N ALA A 111 15.05 21.21 23.66
CA ALA A 111 15.86 20.43 24.60
C ALA A 111 17.03 19.70 23.91
N VAL A 112 16.84 19.18 22.69
CA VAL A 112 17.94 18.59 21.91
C VAL A 112 18.92 19.67 21.44
N PHE A 113 18.45 20.83 20.98
CA PHE A 113 19.33 21.94 20.63
C PHE A 113 20.16 22.43 21.82
N ALA A 114 19.56 22.55 23.01
CA ALA A 114 20.27 22.88 24.24
C ALA A 114 21.31 21.81 24.59
N ALA A 115 20.96 20.53 24.45
CA ALA A 115 21.89 19.42 24.70
C ALA A 115 23.10 19.42 23.77
N MET A 116 22.89 19.70 22.48
CA MET A 116 24.00 19.85 21.52
C MET A 116 24.87 21.07 21.83
N ALA A 117 24.26 22.19 22.20
CA ALA A 117 24.99 23.40 22.59
C ALA A 117 25.86 23.14 23.84
N ALA A 118 25.35 22.41 24.83
CA ALA A 118 26.06 22.06 26.05
C ALA A 118 27.33 21.22 25.80
N VAL A 119 27.38 20.46 24.70
CA VAL A 119 28.57 19.70 24.28
C VAL A 119 29.39 20.38 23.18
N GLY A 120 29.09 21.65 22.87
CA GLY A 120 29.86 22.48 21.94
C GLY A 120 29.42 22.42 20.48
N PHE A 121 28.19 21.97 20.18
CA PHE A 121 27.64 21.76 18.83
C PHE A 121 26.36 22.56 18.55
N ASN A 122 26.42 23.88 18.71
CA ASN A 122 25.28 24.80 18.54
C ASN A 122 24.89 25.09 17.08
N ASP A 123 25.70 24.67 16.12
CA ASP A 123 25.63 24.90 14.68
C ASP A 123 25.13 23.68 13.87
N VAL A 124 25.09 22.49 14.48
CA VAL A 124 24.56 21.29 13.83
C VAL A 124 23.03 21.41 13.71
N LYS A 125 22.52 21.19 12.50
CA LYS A 125 21.08 21.26 12.20
C LYS A 125 20.37 19.97 12.61
N LEU A 126 19.06 20.04 12.81
CA LEU A 126 18.22 18.92 13.25
C LEU A 126 17.10 18.64 12.24
N VAL A 127 16.78 17.36 12.07
CA VAL A 127 15.56 16.89 11.40
C VAL A 127 14.82 15.91 12.31
N VAL A 128 13.50 16.05 12.42
CA VAL A 128 12.68 15.09 13.15
C VAL A 128 12.32 13.95 12.21
N THR A 129 12.93 12.78 12.41
CA THR A 129 12.77 11.61 11.53
C THR A 129 11.57 10.76 11.86
N GLU A 130 11.07 10.87 13.09
CA GLU A 130 9.82 10.22 13.48
C GLU A 130 9.12 11.03 14.57
N THR A 131 7.83 11.24 14.35
CA THR A 131 6.88 11.61 15.39
C THR A 131 5.48 11.22 14.96
N GLY A 132 4.62 10.86 15.92
CA GLY A 132 3.25 10.50 15.65
C GLY A 132 2.47 10.30 16.95
N TRP A 133 1.23 9.88 16.79
CA TRP A 133 0.33 9.61 17.89
C TRP A 133 -0.56 8.40 17.55
N PRO A 134 -0.67 7.40 18.42
CA PRO A 134 -1.37 6.17 18.10
C PRO A 134 -2.89 6.35 18.14
N SER A 135 -3.59 5.75 17.17
CA SER A 135 -5.06 5.79 17.07
C SER A 135 -5.78 4.80 17.98
N ALA A 136 -5.05 3.84 18.55
CA ALA A 136 -5.51 2.88 19.54
C ALA A 136 -4.32 2.45 20.41
N GLY A 137 -4.58 2.03 21.64
CA GLY A 137 -3.55 1.59 22.59
C GLY A 137 -4.16 0.72 23.67
N ASP A 138 -3.30 0.17 24.54
CA ASP A 138 -3.72 -0.58 25.72
C ASP A 138 -4.36 0.35 26.77
N GLU A 139 -5.04 -0.21 27.78
CA GLU A 139 -5.79 0.58 28.77
C GLU A 139 -4.92 1.59 29.54
N ASN A 140 -3.63 1.29 29.72
CA ASN A 140 -2.67 2.16 30.39
C ASN A 140 -1.98 3.17 29.46
N GLU A 141 -2.26 3.15 28.16
CA GLU A 141 -1.69 4.07 27.16
C GLU A 141 -2.55 5.35 27.04
N ILE A 142 -2.60 6.09 28.15
CA ILE A 142 -3.46 7.27 28.30
C ILE A 142 -3.22 8.26 27.16
N GLY A 143 -4.30 8.63 26.48
CA GLY A 143 -4.28 9.57 25.36
C GLY A 143 -4.23 8.92 23.98
N ALA A 144 -3.96 7.62 23.88
CA ALA A 144 -4.11 6.90 22.61
C ALA A 144 -5.57 6.94 22.14
N GLY A 145 -5.80 7.14 20.85
CA GLY A 145 -7.14 7.26 20.30
C GLY A 145 -7.18 8.04 18.99
N SER A 146 -8.05 7.62 18.06
CA SER A 146 -8.13 8.18 16.71
C SER A 146 -8.36 9.71 16.70
N ALA A 147 -9.19 10.25 17.59
CA ALA A 147 -9.41 11.70 17.69
C ALA A 147 -8.16 12.48 18.11
N ASN A 148 -7.36 11.93 19.03
CA ASN A 148 -6.11 12.54 19.47
C ASN A 148 -5.01 12.37 18.41
N ALA A 149 -4.98 11.22 17.73
CA ALA A 149 -4.08 10.99 16.61
C ALA A 149 -4.32 11.97 15.45
N ALA A 150 -5.59 12.21 15.10
CA ALA A 150 -5.99 13.22 14.14
C ALA A 150 -5.59 14.64 14.57
N ALA A 151 -5.83 14.98 15.85
CA ALA A 151 -5.45 16.29 16.39
C ALA A 151 -3.94 16.51 16.38
N TYR A 152 -3.15 15.52 16.80
CA TYR A 152 -1.69 15.61 16.82
C TYR A 152 -1.13 15.76 15.41
N ASN A 153 -1.46 14.82 14.51
CA ASN A 153 -0.90 14.79 13.16
C ASN A 153 -1.39 15.98 12.31
N GLY A 154 -2.67 16.35 12.44
CA GLY A 154 -3.22 17.55 11.79
C GLY A 154 -2.61 18.85 12.34
N GLY A 155 -2.46 18.94 13.66
CA GLY A 155 -1.82 20.08 14.33
C GLY A 155 -0.34 20.22 13.95
N LEU A 156 0.38 19.10 13.84
CA LEU A 156 1.76 19.07 13.38
C LEU A 156 1.90 19.55 11.94
N VAL A 157 1.07 19.04 11.03
CA VAL A 157 1.10 19.49 9.63
C VAL A 157 0.81 20.99 9.54
N LYS A 158 -0.21 21.48 10.27
CA LYS A 158 -0.49 22.92 10.34
C LYS A 158 0.73 23.69 10.88
N ARG A 159 1.34 23.24 11.98
CA ARG A 159 2.51 23.85 12.62
C ARG A 159 3.72 23.96 11.70
N VAL A 160 3.96 22.95 10.87
CA VAL A 160 5.07 22.94 9.89
C VAL A 160 4.75 23.81 8.68
N LEU A 161 3.51 23.81 8.18
CA LEU A 161 3.13 24.57 6.99
C LEU A 161 2.95 26.07 7.24
N THR A 162 2.57 26.48 8.46
CA THR A 162 2.29 27.89 8.80
C THR A 162 3.30 28.52 9.74
N GLY A 163 4.17 27.71 10.34
CA GLY A 163 5.14 28.16 11.35
C GLY A 163 6.55 28.26 10.80
N ASN A 164 7.39 29.02 11.51
CA ASN A 164 8.83 29.00 11.29
C ASN A 164 9.47 27.91 12.19
N GLY A 165 10.75 28.04 12.52
CA GLY A 165 11.43 27.13 13.45
C GLY A 165 10.84 27.13 14.86
N THR A 166 11.57 26.55 15.80
CA THR A 166 11.18 26.48 17.22
C THR A 166 11.43 27.82 17.94
N PRO A 167 10.92 28.05 19.17
CA PRO A 167 11.23 29.25 19.94
C PRO A 167 12.72 29.56 20.09
N LEU A 168 13.58 28.56 20.30
CA LEU A 168 15.03 28.74 20.43
C LEU A 168 15.72 28.92 19.07
N LYS A 169 15.20 28.30 18.01
CA LYS A 169 15.75 28.35 16.64
C LYS A 169 14.71 28.84 15.62
N PRO A 170 14.19 30.08 15.75
CA PRO A 170 13.03 30.53 14.98
C PRO A 170 13.30 30.70 13.49
N LYS A 171 14.57 30.78 13.08
CA LYS A 171 14.99 30.93 11.68
C LYS A 171 15.35 29.61 11.00
N GLU A 172 15.48 28.52 11.76
CA GLU A 172 15.81 27.21 11.19
C GLU A 172 14.52 26.53 10.72
N PRO A 173 14.45 26.02 9.47
CA PRO A 173 13.27 25.32 8.99
C PRO A 173 13.05 24.02 9.78
N LEU A 174 11.81 23.77 10.14
CA LEU A 174 11.42 22.56 10.86
C LEU A 174 11.00 21.46 9.86
N ASN A 175 11.91 20.53 9.58
CA ASN A 175 11.63 19.35 8.76
C ASN A 175 11.22 18.17 9.65
N VAL A 176 10.05 17.60 9.35
CA VAL A 176 9.43 16.56 10.19
C VAL A 176 8.85 15.45 9.32
N TYR A 177 9.09 14.20 9.72
CA TYR A 177 8.51 13.02 9.12
C TYR A 177 7.49 12.41 10.09
N LEU A 178 6.26 12.24 9.60
CA LEU A 178 5.18 11.59 10.33
C LEU A 178 5.42 10.08 10.40
N PHE A 179 5.33 9.55 11.61
CA PHE A 179 5.32 8.13 11.89
C PHE A 179 3.87 7.69 12.17
N ALA A 180 3.25 6.83 11.35
CA ALA A 180 3.76 6.23 10.11
C ALA A 180 2.69 6.24 9.02
N LEU A 181 3.05 5.80 7.81
CA LEU A 181 2.09 5.75 6.71
C LEU A 181 0.99 4.72 7.00
N PHE A 182 1.35 3.54 7.51
CA PHE A 182 0.42 2.44 7.72
C PHE A 182 0.39 1.94 9.17
N ASN A 183 -0.73 1.34 9.57
CA ASN A 183 -0.78 0.49 10.75
C ASN A 183 0.02 -0.80 10.51
N GLU A 184 1.04 -1.04 11.32
CA GLU A 184 2.01 -2.13 11.15
C GLU A 184 1.71 -3.28 12.11
N ASN A 185 0.87 -4.22 11.70
CA ASN A 185 0.31 -5.27 12.57
C ASN A 185 1.33 -6.31 13.09
N GLN A 186 2.55 -6.36 12.54
CA GLN A 186 3.61 -7.24 13.01
C GLN A 186 4.53 -6.61 14.08
N LYS A 187 4.31 -5.33 14.44
CA LYS A 187 5.10 -4.69 15.50
C LYS A 187 4.80 -5.33 16.86
N THR A 188 5.87 -5.73 17.53
CA THR A 188 5.83 -6.24 18.91
C THR A 188 5.65 -5.11 19.91
N GLY A 189 5.22 -5.42 21.14
CA GLY A 189 5.01 -4.43 22.20
C GLY A 189 3.54 -4.05 22.38
N PRO A 190 3.28 -2.89 22.99
CA PRO A 190 1.93 -2.41 23.30
C PRO A 190 1.03 -2.30 22.06
N THR A 191 -0.28 -2.17 22.28
CA THR A 191 -1.24 -1.98 21.17
C THR A 191 -0.99 -0.72 20.38
N SER A 192 -0.47 0.35 20.99
CA SER A 192 -0.08 1.57 20.26
C SER A 192 0.89 1.30 19.11
N GLU A 193 1.87 0.41 19.27
CA GLU A 193 2.90 0.14 18.27
C GLU A 193 2.30 -0.30 16.93
N ARG A 194 1.13 -0.94 16.94
CA ARG A 194 0.43 -1.42 15.73
C ARG A 194 -0.51 -0.38 15.12
N ASN A 195 -0.64 0.81 15.72
CA ASN A 195 -1.71 1.76 15.46
C ASN A 195 -1.23 3.22 15.27
N TYR A 196 0.00 3.44 14.78
CA TYR A 196 0.52 4.79 14.44
C TYR A 196 0.18 5.24 13.01
N GLY A 197 -0.42 4.38 12.20
CA GLY A 197 -0.69 4.65 10.80
C GLY A 197 -1.67 5.80 10.57
N LEU A 198 -1.36 6.61 9.56
CA LEU A 198 -2.33 7.51 8.94
C LEU A 198 -3.38 6.72 8.13
N PHE A 199 -2.97 5.58 7.59
CA PHE A 199 -3.78 4.67 6.80
C PHE A 199 -3.77 3.26 7.40
N TYR A 200 -4.86 2.54 7.21
CA TYR A 200 -4.83 1.09 7.29
C TYR A 200 -4.04 0.53 6.11
N PRO A 201 -3.53 -0.71 6.19
CA PRO A 201 -2.80 -1.35 5.08
C PRO A 201 -3.60 -1.46 3.77
N ASN A 202 -4.93 -1.33 3.83
CA ASN A 202 -5.81 -1.27 2.65
C ASN A 202 -5.95 0.15 2.06
N GLU A 203 -5.08 1.08 2.47
CA GLU A 203 -5.03 2.48 2.02
C GLU A 203 -6.23 3.35 2.45
N ASN A 204 -7.19 2.80 3.20
CA ASN A 204 -8.22 3.61 3.84
C ASN A 204 -7.60 4.43 4.96
N LYS A 205 -8.05 5.68 5.10
CA LYS A 205 -7.61 6.54 6.19
C LYS A 205 -8.06 5.98 7.54
N VAL A 206 -7.18 6.01 8.53
CA VAL A 206 -7.57 5.77 9.94
C VAL A 206 -8.31 7.00 10.48
N TYR A 207 -7.87 8.18 10.07
CA TYR A 207 -8.46 9.49 10.35
C TYR A 207 -8.00 10.50 9.29
N ASP A 208 -8.70 11.62 9.16
CA ASP A 208 -8.34 12.67 8.22
C ASP A 208 -7.23 13.57 8.74
N VAL A 209 -6.17 13.75 7.95
CA VAL A 209 -5.09 14.72 8.17
C VAL A 209 -4.93 15.58 6.91
N PRO A 210 -5.07 16.92 7.02
CA PRO A 210 -4.93 17.81 5.88
C PRO A 210 -3.45 18.06 5.56
N PHE A 211 -2.94 17.52 4.45
CA PHE A 211 -1.55 17.72 3.98
C PHE A 211 -1.30 19.01 3.19
N SER A 212 -2.29 19.90 3.10
CA SER A 212 -2.15 21.16 2.34
C SER A 212 -2.66 22.36 3.12
N ALA A 213 -1.94 23.48 2.97
CA ALA A 213 -2.26 24.75 3.62
C ALA A 213 -3.63 25.32 3.21
N LYS A 214 -4.13 24.96 2.01
CA LYS A 214 -5.47 25.36 1.53
C LYS A 214 -6.59 24.64 2.26
N SER A 215 -6.37 23.40 2.71
CA SER A 215 -7.35 22.63 3.48
C SER A 215 -7.43 23.08 4.95
N THR A 216 -6.36 23.68 5.48
CA THR A 216 -6.29 24.17 6.87
C THR A 216 -6.92 25.55 7.11
N LEU A 217 -7.43 26.22 6.08
CA LEU A 217 -8.07 27.54 6.18
C LEU A 217 -9.60 27.49 6.31
N VAL A 218 -10.19 26.30 6.42
CA VAL A 218 -11.64 26.14 6.63
C VAL A 218 -11.89 25.62 8.04
N ASN A 219 -11.93 26.54 9.01
CA ASN A 219 -12.86 26.55 10.15
C ASN A 219 -12.37 27.52 11.21
N ASP A 220 -12.87 28.75 11.14
CA ASP A 220 -13.08 29.56 12.33
C ASP A 220 -14.39 30.33 12.11
N GLY A 221 -15.44 29.98 12.86
CA GLY A 221 -16.73 30.63 12.73
C GLY A 221 -17.93 29.71 12.94
N LYS A 222 -18.43 29.76 14.18
CA LYS A 222 -19.81 29.49 14.62
C LYS A 222 -20.83 29.44 13.47
N ASP A 223 -21.58 28.35 13.34
CA ASP A 223 -23.03 28.43 13.20
C ASP A 223 -23.74 27.09 13.46
N LYS A 224 -24.89 27.20 14.11
CA LYS A 224 -25.84 26.13 14.41
C LYS A 224 -26.73 25.87 13.18
N VAL A 225 -26.81 24.60 12.75
CA VAL A 225 -27.97 23.92 12.10
C VAL A 225 -28.27 24.38 10.65
N PRO A 226 -28.73 23.54 9.67
CA PRO A 226 -29.39 22.22 9.78
C PRO A 226 -28.81 21.08 8.93
N VAL A 227 -29.22 19.87 9.31
CA VAL A 227 -29.29 18.68 8.46
C VAL A 227 -29.92 19.04 7.11
N LYS A 228 -29.12 18.98 6.04
CA LYS A 228 -29.60 18.68 4.70
C LYS A 228 -28.73 17.57 4.12
N THR A 229 -29.34 16.39 4.11
CA THR A 229 -28.99 15.25 3.27
C THR A 229 -28.78 15.72 1.83
N PRO A 230 -27.63 15.44 1.21
CA PRO A 230 -27.59 15.23 -0.22
C PRO A 230 -27.81 13.74 -0.44
N SER A 231 -29.04 13.41 -0.82
CA SER A 231 -29.25 12.29 -1.71
C SER A 231 -28.38 12.52 -2.95
N SER A 232 -27.22 11.88 -3.00
CA SER A 232 -26.51 11.71 -4.25
C SER A 232 -25.98 10.29 -4.26
N HIS A 233 -26.67 9.48 -5.04
CA HIS A 233 -26.15 8.20 -5.52
C HIS A 233 -24.82 8.50 -6.21
N VAL A 234 -23.71 8.30 -5.51
CA VAL A 234 -22.40 8.25 -6.13
C VAL A 234 -22.32 6.88 -6.80
N GLY A 235 -22.52 6.87 -8.11
CA GLY A 235 -22.51 5.68 -8.96
C GLY A 235 -21.14 5.04 -9.12
N GLY A 236 -20.52 4.61 -8.03
CA GLY A 236 -19.43 3.63 -8.01
C GLY A 236 -19.96 2.28 -7.54
N GLN A 237 -19.56 1.19 -8.20
CA GLN A 237 -19.81 -0.14 -7.64
C GLN A 237 -18.92 -0.29 -6.40
N THR A 238 -19.51 -0.60 -5.24
CA THR A 238 -18.80 -0.95 -4.01
C THR A 238 -19.10 -2.41 -3.65
N TRP A 239 -18.18 -3.06 -2.95
CA TRP A 239 -18.28 -4.46 -2.52
C TRP A 239 -18.06 -4.56 -1.01
N CYS A 240 -18.57 -5.63 -0.40
CA CYS A 240 -18.34 -5.91 1.02
C CYS A 240 -17.39 -7.10 1.17
N VAL A 241 -16.32 -6.95 1.94
CA VAL A 241 -15.26 -7.96 2.07
C VAL A 241 -15.11 -8.38 3.53
N ALA A 242 -14.89 -9.67 3.76
CA ALA A 242 -14.63 -10.20 5.10
C ALA A 242 -13.32 -9.65 5.68
N ASN A 243 -13.32 -9.42 6.98
CA ASN A 243 -12.16 -9.05 7.76
C ASN A 243 -11.48 -10.31 8.32
N GLY A 244 -10.55 -10.92 7.57
CA GLY A 244 -9.77 -12.09 8.02
C GLY A 244 -8.92 -11.88 9.29
N LYS A 245 -8.83 -10.64 9.79
CA LYS A 245 -8.11 -10.31 11.04
C LYS A 245 -9.04 -10.30 12.28
N THR A 246 -10.35 -10.52 12.10
CA THR A 246 -11.28 -10.75 13.21
C THR A 246 -11.17 -12.18 13.73
N THR A 247 -11.79 -12.47 14.88
CA THR A 247 -11.80 -13.84 15.41
C THR A 247 -12.64 -14.75 14.51
N LYS A 248 -12.28 -16.04 14.43
CA LYS A 248 -13.05 -16.99 13.62
C LYS A 248 -14.50 -17.05 14.09
N GLU A 249 -14.74 -16.86 15.39
CA GLU A 249 -16.07 -16.82 15.99
C GLU A 249 -16.89 -15.64 15.46
N LYS A 250 -16.34 -14.42 15.45
CA LYS A 250 -17.04 -13.25 14.89
C LYS A 250 -17.29 -13.38 13.39
N LEU A 251 -16.36 -13.99 12.68
CA LEU A 251 -16.48 -14.21 11.25
C LEU A 251 -17.56 -15.25 10.93
N GLN A 252 -17.63 -16.31 11.72
CA GLN A 252 -18.66 -17.35 11.65
C GLN A 252 -20.04 -16.78 12.03
N GLU A 253 -20.14 -16.02 13.12
CA GLU A 253 -21.39 -15.35 13.54
C GLU A 253 -21.92 -14.42 12.45
N GLY A 254 -21.03 -13.63 11.84
CA GLY A 254 -21.38 -12.79 10.69
C GLY A 254 -21.87 -13.62 9.51
N LEU A 255 -21.14 -14.69 9.15
CA LEU A 255 -21.49 -15.58 8.04
C LEU A 255 -22.85 -16.25 8.27
N ASP A 256 -23.10 -16.76 9.47
CA ASP A 256 -24.35 -17.40 9.87
C ASP A 256 -25.52 -16.41 9.79
N TYR A 257 -25.32 -15.17 10.27
CA TYR A 257 -26.31 -14.11 10.12
C TYR A 257 -26.58 -13.80 8.64
N ALA A 258 -25.53 -13.59 7.84
CA ALA A 258 -25.67 -13.26 6.42
C ALA A 258 -26.47 -14.33 5.67
N CYS A 259 -26.13 -15.61 5.87
CA CYS A 259 -26.77 -16.75 5.19
C CYS A 259 -28.13 -17.15 5.79
N GLY A 260 -28.39 -16.82 7.06
CA GLY A 260 -29.65 -17.08 7.74
C GLY A 260 -30.59 -15.89 7.69
N GLU A 261 -30.71 -15.16 8.80
CA GLU A 261 -31.67 -14.06 8.98
C GLU A 261 -31.43 -12.88 8.02
N GLY A 262 -30.19 -12.66 7.59
CA GLY A 262 -29.81 -11.62 6.63
C GLY A 262 -30.22 -11.95 5.19
N GLY A 263 -30.47 -13.22 4.87
CA GLY A 263 -30.99 -13.68 3.58
C GLY A 263 -30.07 -13.42 2.38
N ALA A 264 -28.75 -13.46 2.56
CA ALA A 264 -27.77 -13.53 1.48
C ALA A 264 -27.95 -14.83 0.67
N ASP A 265 -27.61 -14.80 -0.63
CA ASP A 265 -27.57 -16.03 -1.41
C ASP A 265 -26.28 -16.80 -1.12
N CYS A 266 -26.35 -17.80 -0.23
CA CYS A 266 -25.21 -18.63 0.15
C CYS A 266 -25.18 -20.01 -0.54
N ARG A 267 -26.03 -20.25 -1.55
CA ARG A 267 -25.99 -21.51 -2.32
C ARG A 267 -24.65 -21.73 -3.03
N PRO A 268 -23.97 -20.70 -3.59
CA PRO A 268 -22.72 -20.89 -4.33
C PRO A 268 -21.50 -21.25 -3.47
N ILE A 269 -21.56 -21.03 -2.15
CA ILE A 269 -20.49 -21.37 -1.19
C ILE A 269 -20.74 -22.71 -0.46
N GLN A 270 -21.73 -23.51 -0.90
CA GLN A 270 -21.98 -24.84 -0.34
C GLN A 270 -21.02 -25.87 -0.93
N LYS A 271 -20.77 -26.96 -0.20
CA LYS A 271 -19.87 -28.04 -0.63
C LYS A 271 -20.26 -28.58 -2.01
N GLY A 272 -19.33 -28.50 -2.97
CA GLY A 272 -19.53 -28.91 -4.37
C GLY A 272 -20.10 -27.84 -5.29
N ALA A 273 -20.30 -26.60 -4.81
CA ALA A 273 -20.74 -25.46 -5.61
C ALA A 273 -19.57 -24.59 -6.12
N THR A 274 -19.86 -23.67 -7.04
CA THR A 274 -18.87 -22.93 -7.84
C THR A 274 -17.98 -21.95 -7.07
N CYS A 275 -18.38 -21.52 -5.87
CA CYS A 275 -17.63 -20.58 -5.03
C CYS A 275 -17.24 -21.23 -3.70
N TYR A 276 -17.19 -22.57 -3.64
CA TYR A 276 -16.75 -23.30 -2.45
C TYR A 276 -15.25 -23.15 -2.20
N ASP A 277 -14.44 -23.05 -3.25
CA ASP A 277 -12.99 -22.91 -3.12
C ASP A 277 -12.55 -21.43 -3.20
N PRO A 278 -11.61 -20.98 -2.33
CA PRO A 278 -10.95 -21.76 -1.30
C PRO A 278 -11.88 -22.11 -0.13
N GLU A 279 -11.80 -23.36 0.36
CA GLU A 279 -12.54 -23.85 1.53
C GLU A 279 -12.04 -23.17 2.81
N SER A 280 -12.41 -21.90 2.97
CA SER A 280 -12.00 -21.06 4.09
C SER A 280 -13.16 -20.21 4.56
N LEU A 281 -13.23 -20.06 5.89
CA LEU A 281 -14.24 -19.24 6.55
C LEU A 281 -14.23 -17.80 6.04
N GLU A 282 -13.06 -17.23 5.75
CA GLU A 282 -12.92 -15.87 5.24
C GLU A 282 -13.46 -15.71 3.82
N ALA A 283 -13.17 -16.64 2.91
CA ALA A 283 -13.68 -16.57 1.54
C ALA A 283 -15.20 -16.73 1.51
N HIS A 284 -15.74 -17.68 2.27
CA HIS A 284 -17.18 -17.91 2.37
C HIS A 284 -17.90 -16.72 3.03
N ALA A 285 -17.35 -16.16 4.11
CA ALA A 285 -17.85 -14.95 4.76
C ALA A 285 -17.82 -13.75 3.81
N SER A 286 -16.74 -13.55 3.07
CA SER A 286 -16.62 -12.42 2.13
C SER A 286 -17.67 -12.49 1.03
N TYR A 287 -17.94 -13.70 0.52
CA TYR A 287 -18.98 -13.91 -0.46
C TYR A 287 -20.37 -13.60 0.11
N ALA A 288 -20.69 -14.14 1.29
CA ALA A 288 -21.97 -13.94 1.94
C ALA A 288 -22.22 -12.46 2.30
N PHE A 289 -21.20 -11.77 2.82
CA PHE A 289 -21.26 -10.34 3.17
C PHE A 289 -21.50 -9.48 1.94
N ASN A 290 -20.81 -9.75 0.85
CA ASN A 290 -21.04 -9.06 -0.40
C ASN A 290 -22.46 -9.31 -0.92
N SER A 291 -22.91 -10.56 -0.95
CA SER A 291 -24.27 -10.91 -1.39
C SER A 291 -25.35 -10.17 -0.58
N TYR A 292 -25.22 -10.13 0.75
CA TYR A 292 -26.07 -9.34 1.64
C TYR A 292 -26.01 -7.83 1.34
N TYR A 293 -24.80 -7.28 1.23
CA TYR A 293 -24.57 -5.86 1.01
C TYR A 293 -25.18 -5.38 -0.32
N GLN A 294 -25.00 -6.15 -1.40
CA GLN A 294 -25.58 -5.86 -2.71
C GLN A 294 -27.12 -5.94 -2.67
N LYS A 295 -27.68 -6.96 -2.01
CA LYS A 295 -29.13 -7.14 -1.85
C LYS A 295 -29.77 -5.98 -1.09
N ASN A 296 -29.07 -5.44 -0.09
CA ASN A 296 -29.51 -4.28 0.70
C ASN A 296 -29.12 -2.93 0.07
N ALA A 297 -29.06 -2.88 -1.27
CA ALA A 297 -28.79 -1.67 -2.06
C ALA A 297 -27.53 -0.91 -1.62
N ARG A 298 -26.53 -1.62 -1.07
CA ARG A 298 -25.26 -1.04 -0.59
C ARG A 298 -25.48 0.02 0.51
N GLY A 299 -26.53 -0.16 1.32
CA GLY A 299 -26.90 0.74 2.41
C GLY A 299 -25.75 1.02 3.38
N VAL A 300 -25.73 2.23 3.95
CA VAL A 300 -24.73 2.59 4.96
C VAL A 300 -24.88 1.67 6.17
N GLY A 301 -23.79 1.06 6.61
CA GLY A 301 -23.76 0.14 7.75
C GLY A 301 -24.13 -1.32 7.45
N THR A 302 -24.57 -1.64 6.23
CA THR A 302 -24.93 -3.04 5.86
C THR A 302 -23.71 -3.92 5.53
N CYS A 303 -22.50 -3.38 5.68
CA CYS A 303 -21.22 -4.07 5.51
C CYS A 303 -20.33 -3.89 6.76
N ASP A 304 -20.93 -4.00 7.95
CA ASP A 304 -20.20 -3.92 9.21
C ASP A 304 -20.05 -5.30 9.85
N PHE A 305 -21.16 -6.06 9.97
CA PHE A 305 -21.19 -7.39 10.58
C PHE A 305 -20.47 -7.44 11.94
N GLY A 306 -20.62 -6.41 12.78
CA GLY A 306 -19.95 -6.33 14.09
C GLY A 306 -18.43 -6.14 13.98
N GLY A 307 -17.97 -5.49 12.91
CA GLY A 307 -16.57 -5.34 12.52
C GLY A 307 -15.97 -6.54 11.77
N ALA A 308 -16.79 -7.54 11.39
CA ALA A 308 -16.35 -8.70 10.62
C ALA A 308 -16.27 -8.43 9.11
N ALA A 309 -16.71 -7.27 8.62
CA ALA A 309 -16.61 -6.89 7.21
C ALA A 309 -16.27 -5.41 7.01
N TYR A 310 -15.89 -5.05 5.78
CA TYR A 310 -15.66 -3.66 5.38
C TYR A 310 -15.96 -3.41 3.90
N VAL A 311 -16.34 -2.18 3.57
CA VAL A 311 -16.66 -1.77 2.18
C VAL A 311 -15.38 -1.46 1.41
N VAL A 312 -15.30 -1.93 0.17
CA VAL A 312 -14.26 -1.59 -0.80
C VAL A 312 -14.88 -0.93 -2.04
N SER A 313 -14.17 0.02 -2.64
CA SER A 313 -14.61 0.80 -3.81
C SER A 313 -14.05 0.33 -5.14
N GLN A 314 -13.14 -0.66 -5.10
CA GLN A 314 -12.64 -1.38 -6.26
C GLN A 314 -12.99 -2.85 -6.09
N PRO A 315 -13.24 -3.58 -7.20
CA PRO A 315 -13.37 -5.03 -7.11
C PRO A 315 -12.05 -5.56 -6.52
N PRO A 316 -12.10 -6.53 -5.60
CA PRO A 316 -10.89 -7.07 -4.99
C PRO A 316 -9.85 -7.42 -6.07
N THR A 317 -8.65 -6.82 -5.97
CA THR A 317 -7.51 -7.10 -6.86
C THR A 317 -6.61 -8.15 -6.21
N THR A 318 -5.89 -8.94 -7.00
CA THR A 318 -4.90 -9.88 -6.48
C THR A 318 -3.81 -9.12 -5.70
N ILE A 319 -3.82 -9.22 -4.38
CA ILE A 319 -2.78 -8.62 -3.51
C ILE A 319 -1.68 -9.66 -3.29
N GLY A 320 -0.48 -9.40 -3.80
CA GLY A 320 0.66 -10.30 -3.68
C GLY A 320 0.72 -11.32 -4.82
N VAL A 321 0.85 -12.60 -4.47
CA VAL A 321 0.74 -13.71 -5.40
C VAL A 321 -0.28 -14.70 -4.89
N GLU A 322 -1.30 -14.95 -5.71
CA GLU A 322 -2.19 -16.07 -5.49
C GLU A 322 -1.71 -17.26 -6.31
N VAL A 323 -1.59 -18.42 -5.66
CA VAL A 323 -1.25 -19.67 -6.35
C VAL A 323 -2.52 -20.46 -6.57
N HIS A 324 -2.96 -20.51 -7.83
CA HIS A 324 -4.16 -21.23 -8.26
C HIS A 324 -3.76 -22.58 -8.88
N PRO A 325 -4.01 -23.72 -8.22
CA PRO A 325 -3.81 -25.03 -8.83
C PRO A 325 -4.91 -25.30 -9.86
N LEU A 326 -4.55 -25.35 -11.13
CA LEU A 326 -5.45 -25.70 -12.23
C LEU A 326 -5.16 -27.10 -12.74
N ASP A 327 -6.17 -27.96 -12.65
CA ASP A 327 -6.09 -29.35 -13.10
C ASP A 327 -6.62 -29.50 -14.53
N PHE A 328 -5.82 -30.12 -15.39
CA PHE A 328 -6.18 -30.48 -16.76
C PHE A 328 -6.01 -31.98 -16.95
N PHE A 329 -7.02 -32.65 -17.51
CA PHE A 329 -6.94 -34.06 -17.87
C PHE A 329 -6.53 -34.20 -19.32
N THR A 330 -5.47 -34.97 -19.56
CA THR A 330 -4.88 -35.17 -20.88
C THR A 330 -4.94 -36.64 -21.29
N ASN A 331 -4.67 -36.91 -22.57
CA ASN A 331 -4.48 -38.27 -23.07
C ASN A 331 -3.29 -39.01 -22.44
N CYS A 332 -2.45 -38.33 -21.66
CA CYS A 332 -1.30 -38.89 -20.93
C CYS A 332 -1.50 -38.87 -19.41
N GLY A 333 -2.71 -38.54 -18.93
CA GLY A 333 -3.02 -38.40 -17.51
C GLY A 333 -3.21 -36.95 -17.07
N LYS A 334 -3.26 -36.74 -15.76
CA LYS A 334 -3.55 -35.45 -15.15
C LYS A 334 -2.31 -34.55 -15.09
N ILE A 335 -2.44 -33.30 -15.53
CA ILE A 335 -1.44 -32.25 -15.38
C ILE A 335 -2.02 -31.17 -14.46
N ARG A 336 -1.21 -30.69 -13.50
CA ARG A 336 -1.57 -29.58 -12.63
C ARG A 336 -0.64 -28.40 -12.89
N PHE A 337 -1.20 -27.27 -13.28
CA PHE A 337 -0.50 -25.99 -13.29
C PHE A 337 -0.70 -25.30 -11.94
N TYR A 338 0.39 -25.04 -11.22
CA TYR A 338 0.36 -24.08 -10.12
C TYR A 338 0.53 -22.70 -10.75
N CYS A 339 -0.57 -21.96 -10.91
CA CYS A 339 -0.56 -20.66 -11.56
C CYS A 339 -0.29 -19.58 -10.52
N TRP A 340 0.86 -18.93 -10.62
CA TRP A 340 1.25 -17.84 -9.74
C TRP A 340 0.75 -16.54 -10.38
N ASP A 341 -0.42 -16.06 -9.95
CA ASP A 341 -0.97 -14.79 -10.41
C ASP A 341 -0.18 -13.65 -9.74
N THR A 342 0.65 -12.96 -10.51
CA THR A 342 1.54 -11.90 -10.01
C THR A 342 0.98 -10.52 -10.35
N ALA A 343 1.04 -9.59 -9.39
CA ALA A 343 0.53 -8.24 -9.60
C ALA A 343 1.23 -7.53 -10.79
N GLY A 344 0.43 -7.17 -11.81
CA GLY A 344 0.86 -6.52 -13.05
C GLY A 344 1.21 -5.02 -12.95
N GLN A 345 1.25 -4.42 -11.74
CA GLN A 345 1.53 -2.97 -11.54
C GLN A 345 3.01 -2.57 -11.49
N GLU A 346 3.42 -1.66 -12.37
CA GLU A 346 4.78 -1.12 -12.54
C GLU A 346 5.38 -0.46 -11.27
N LYS A 347 4.54 -0.12 -10.29
CA LYS A 347 4.95 0.52 -9.02
C LYS A 347 5.79 -0.38 -8.10
N PHE A 348 5.79 -1.70 -8.30
CA PHE A 348 6.50 -2.66 -7.45
C PHE A 348 7.73 -3.28 -8.13
N GLY A 349 8.40 -2.52 -9.01
CA GLY A 349 9.45 -2.94 -9.97
C GLY A 349 10.71 -3.67 -9.44
N GLY A 350 10.68 -4.23 -8.23
CA GLY A 350 11.69 -5.15 -7.69
C GLY A 350 11.14 -6.40 -6.97
N LEU A 351 9.86 -6.45 -6.59
CA LEU A 351 9.23 -7.61 -5.91
C LEU A 351 8.89 -8.75 -6.91
N ARG A 352 8.71 -8.42 -8.18
CA ARG A 352 8.29 -9.37 -9.22
C ARG A 352 9.33 -10.42 -9.55
N ASP A 353 10.60 -10.05 -9.55
CA ASP A 353 11.70 -10.96 -9.88
C ASP A 353 11.72 -12.18 -8.95
N GLY A 354 11.42 -11.98 -7.66
CA GLY A 354 11.35 -13.06 -6.67
C GLY A 354 10.27 -14.10 -6.99
N TYR A 355 9.16 -13.70 -7.60
CA TYR A 355 8.06 -14.60 -7.97
C TYR A 355 8.31 -15.36 -9.27
N TYR A 356 9.25 -14.91 -10.09
CA TYR A 356 9.62 -15.62 -11.32
C TYR A 356 10.56 -16.80 -11.03
N ILE A 357 11.32 -16.76 -9.93
CA ILE A 357 12.31 -17.78 -9.60
C ILE A 357 11.69 -19.19 -9.66
N HIS A 358 12.34 -20.09 -10.41
CA HIS A 358 11.89 -21.47 -10.67
C HIS A 358 10.60 -21.63 -11.48
N GLY A 359 10.05 -20.57 -12.07
CA GLY A 359 8.95 -20.68 -13.03
C GLY A 359 9.33 -21.59 -14.20
N GLN A 360 8.47 -22.55 -14.56
CA GLN A 360 8.74 -23.51 -15.64
C GLN A 360 8.22 -23.04 -17.00
N CYS A 361 7.22 -22.17 -16.99
CA CYS A 361 6.61 -21.53 -18.15
C CYS A 361 5.94 -20.22 -17.73
N ALA A 362 5.55 -19.38 -18.69
CA ALA A 362 4.87 -18.13 -18.38
C ALA A 362 3.74 -17.78 -19.35
N VAL A 363 2.74 -17.07 -18.82
CA VAL A 363 1.70 -16.40 -19.58
C VAL A 363 1.88 -14.90 -19.39
N ILE A 364 2.16 -14.17 -20.46
CA ILE A 364 2.11 -12.70 -20.45
C ILE A 364 0.71 -12.30 -20.93
N MET A 365 -0.03 -11.56 -20.12
CA MET A 365 -1.42 -11.20 -20.43
C MET A 365 -1.61 -9.69 -20.42
N PHE A 366 -2.27 -9.15 -21.44
CA PHE A 366 -2.67 -7.75 -21.50
C PHE A 366 -4.18 -7.63 -21.75
N ASP A 367 -4.75 -6.46 -21.46
CA ASP A 367 -6.16 -6.15 -21.64
C ASP A 367 -6.38 -5.46 -22.99
N VAL A 368 -7.15 -6.08 -23.90
CA VAL A 368 -7.39 -5.53 -25.24
C VAL A 368 -8.17 -4.20 -25.22
N THR A 369 -8.80 -3.87 -24.10
CA THR A 369 -9.54 -2.62 -23.87
C THR A 369 -8.67 -1.52 -23.24
N ALA A 370 -7.40 -1.80 -22.91
CA ALA A 370 -6.52 -0.83 -22.25
C ALA A 370 -5.14 -0.78 -22.92
N ARG A 371 -4.94 0.21 -23.81
CA ARG A 371 -3.71 0.40 -24.60
C ARG A 371 -2.41 0.38 -23.78
N LEU A 372 -2.46 0.95 -22.57
CA LEU A 372 -1.30 1.00 -21.67
C LEU A 372 -0.81 -0.40 -21.25
N THR A 373 -1.72 -1.37 -21.11
CA THR A 373 -1.34 -2.74 -20.71
C THR A 373 -0.50 -3.43 -21.77
N TYR A 374 -0.78 -3.19 -23.05
CA TYR A 374 0.04 -3.70 -24.15
C TYR A 374 1.41 -3.02 -24.22
N LYS A 375 1.50 -1.71 -23.94
CA LYS A 375 2.78 -0.97 -23.87
C LYS A 375 3.75 -1.56 -22.84
N ASN A 376 3.26 -2.27 -21.82
CA ASN A 376 4.08 -2.89 -20.79
C ASN A 376 4.63 -4.29 -21.16
N VAL A 377 4.10 -4.93 -22.20
CA VAL A 377 4.49 -6.29 -22.62
C VAL A 377 6.01 -6.45 -22.85
N PRO A 378 6.71 -5.52 -23.53
CA PRO A 378 8.17 -5.62 -23.70
C PRO A 378 8.93 -5.65 -22.39
N THR A 379 8.50 -4.83 -21.42
CA THR A 379 9.07 -4.75 -20.08
C THR A 379 8.87 -6.06 -19.33
N TRP A 380 7.64 -6.59 -19.30
CA TRP A 380 7.33 -7.85 -18.62
C TRP A 380 8.10 -9.02 -19.23
N HIS A 381 8.20 -9.09 -20.56
CA HIS A 381 8.99 -10.10 -21.24
C HIS A 381 10.48 -10.01 -20.86
N ARG A 382 11.06 -8.81 -20.90
CA ARG A 382 12.46 -8.58 -20.52
C ARG A 382 12.73 -9.03 -19.08
N ASP A 383 11.88 -8.64 -18.15
CA ASP A 383 12.05 -8.94 -16.72
C ASP A 383 11.91 -10.45 -16.47
N LEU A 384 10.98 -11.12 -17.15
CA LEU A 384 10.80 -12.56 -17.07
C LEU A 384 12.00 -13.32 -17.63
N CYS A 385 12.49 -12.93 -18.82
CA CYS A 385 13.69 -13.53 -19.41
C CYS A 385 14.98 -13.25 -18.62
N ARG A 386 15.02 -12.16 -17.83
CA ARG A 386 16.15 -11.86 -16.93
C ARG A 386 16.24 -12.87 -15.78
N VAL A 387 15.10 -13.38 -15.29
CA VAL A 387 15.06 -14.29 -14.13
C VAL A 387 15.00 -15.76 -14.56
N CYS A 388 14.20 -16.08 -15.57
CA CYS A 388 14.02 -17.44 -16.08
C CYS A 388 14.59 -17.56 -17.49
N GLU A 389 15.72 -18.23 -17.60
CA GLU A 389 16.30 -18.56 -18.90
C GLU A 389 15.56 -19.74 -19.55
N ASN A 390 15.20 -19.60 -20.83
CA ASN A 390 14.72 -20.68 -21.70
C ASN A 390 13.39 -21.37 -21.32
N ILE A 391 12.47 -20.67 -20.64
CA ILE A 391 11.13 -21.21 -20.37
C ILE A 391 10.14 -20.91 -21.50
N PRO A 392 9.15 -21.79 -21.79
CA PRO A 392 8.11 -21.49 -22.75
C PRO A 392 7.23 -20.32 -22.30
N ILE A 393 6.99 -19.35 -23.18
CA ILE A 393 6.17 -18.16 -22.91
C ILE A 393 5.06 -18.04 -23.95
N VAL A 394 3.85 -17.73 -23.50
CA VAL A 394 2.69 -17.43 -24.37
C VAL A 394 2.15 -16.03 -24.08
N LEU A 395 1.84 -15.27 -25.13
CA LEU A 395 1.22 -13.95 -25.04
C LEU A 395 -0.31 -14.09 -25.17
N CYS A 396 -1.06 -13.43 -24.29
CA CYS A 396 -2.52 -13.47 -24.30
C CYS A 396 -3.12 -12.05 -24.32
N GLY A 397 -4.04 -11.81 -25.25
CA GLY A 397 -4.92 -10.64 -25.23
C GLY A 397 -6.25 -11.02 -24.57
N ASN A 398 -6.51 -10.49 -23.37
CA ASN A 398 -7.70 -10.82 -22.57
C ASN A 398 -8.81 -9.77 -22.72
N LYS A 399 -10.03 -10.14 -22.32
CA LYS A 399 -11.27 -9.35 -22.38
C LYS A 399 -11.81 -9.11 -23.79
N VAL A 400 -11.65 -10.08 -24.67
CA VAL A 400 -12.19 -9.99 -26.05
C VAL A 400 -13.72 -10.00 -26.12
N ASP A 401 -14.40 -10.33 -25.02
CA ASP A 401 -15.85 -10.17 -24.85
C ASP A 401 -16.30 -8.70 -24.77
N VAL A 402 -15.39 -7.75 -24.55
CA VAL A 402 -15.71 -6.34 -24.36
C VAL A 402 -15.62 -5.58 -25.69
N LYS A 403 -16.71 -4.91 -26.08
CA LYS A 403 -16.82 -4.18 -27.36
C LYS A 403 -15.85 -3.01 -27.51
N ASN A 404 -15.47 -2.35 -26.41
CA ASN A 404 -14.60 -1.17 -26.43
C ASN A 404 -13.11 -1.53 -26.52
N ARG A 405 -12.72 -2.27 -27.56
CA ARG A 405 -11.32 -2.64 -27.81
C ARG A 405 -10.50 -1.39 -28.15
N GLN A 406 -9.37 -1.22 -27.46
CA GLN A 406 -8.42 -0.12 -27.64
C GLN A 406 -7.10 -0.57 -28.29
N VAL A 407 -6.80 -1.87 -28.26
CA VAL A 407 -5.63 -2.47 -28.92
C VAL A 407 -6.07 -3.19 -30.20
N LYS A 408 -5.75 -2.63 -31.37
CA LYS A 408 -6.13 -3.21 -32.67
C LYS A 408 -5.23 -4.37 -33.06
N ALA A 409 -5.73 -5.31 -33.86
CA ALA A 409 -4.99 -6.49 -34.34
C ALA A 409 -3.60 -6.14 -34.90
N LYS A 410 -3.52 -5.11 -35.75
CA LYS A 410 -2.29 -4.62 -36.38
C LYS A 410 -1.24 -4.09 -35.39
N GLN A 411 -1.66 -3.67 -34.19
CA GLN A 411 -0.76 -3.17 -33.15
C GLN A 411 -0.12 -4.30 -32.33
N VAL A 412 -0.70 -5.51 -32.36
CA VAL A 412 -0.22 -6.65 -31.58
C VAL A 412 0.92 -7.35 -32.32
N THR A 413 2.09 -6.72 -32.41
CA THR A 413 3.24 -7.23 -33.20
C THR A 413 4.31 -7.93 -32.35
N PHE A 414 4.34 -7.70 -31.03
CA PHE A 414 5.41 -8.18 -30.14
C PHE A 414 5.62 -9.70 -30.18
N HIS A 415 4.55 -10.49 -30.31
CA HIS A 415 4.64 -11.95 -30.41
C HIS A 415 5.46 -12.39 -31.63
N ARG A 416 5.35 -11.68 -32.76
CA ARG A 416 6.16 -11.93 -33.96
C ARG A 416 7.60 -11.49 -33.76
N LYS A 417 7.83 -10.32 -33.12
CA LYS A 417 9.18 -9.81 -32.79
C LYS A 417 9.98 -10.76 -31.88
N LYS A 418 9.29 -11.51 -30.99
CA LYS A 418 9.92 -12.43 -30.02
C LYS A 418 9.65 -13.91 -30.27
N ASN A 419 9.03 -14.26 -31.41
CA ASN A 419 8.65 -15.64 -31.76
C ASN A 419 7.82 -16.35 -30.67
N LEU A 420 6.85 -15.64 -30.09
CA LEU A 420 5.93 -16.13 -29.07
C LEU A 420 4.62 -16.58 -29.70
N GLN A 421 3.98 -17.59 -29.11
CA GLN A 421 2.60 -17.92 -29.43
C GLN A 421 1.66 -16.82 -28.89
N TYR A 422 0.68 -16.40 -29.69
CA TYR A 422 -0.36 -15.45 -29.29
C TYR A 422 -1.74 -16.11 -29.30
N TYR A 423 -2.53 -15.86 -28.25
CA TYR A 423 -3.94 -16.23 -28.19
C TYR A 423 -4.79 -15.04 -27.72
N GLU A 424 -5.97 -14.95 -28.31
CA GLU A 424 -7.04 -14.08 -27.84
C GLU A 424 -7.98 -14.88 -26.96
N ILE A 425 -8.22 -14.39 -25.74
CA ILE A 425 -8.99 -15.10 -24.72
C ILE A 425 -9.99 -14.18 -24.03
N SER A 426 -11.01 -14.79 -23.41
CA SER A 426 -11.77 -14.13 -22.36
C SER A 426 -11.90 -15.07 -21.17
N ALA A 427 -11.30 -14.66 -20.06
CA ALA A 427 -11.48 -15.36 -18.79
C ALA A 427 -12.94 -15.29 -18.29
N LYS A 428 -13.71 -14.28 -18.71
CA LYS A 428 -15.09 -14.06 -18.25
C LYS A 428 -16.11 -14.95 -18.98
N SER A 429 -15.86 -15.22 -20.25
CA SER A 429 -16.74 -16.05 -21.09
C SER A 429 -16.19 -17.45 -21.34
N ASN A 430 -15.07 -17.82 -20.71
CA ASN A 430 -14.29 -19.04 -20.96
C ASN A 430 -13.85 -19.21 -22.43
N TYR A 431 -13.76 -18.13 -23.20
CA TYR A 431 -13.42 -18.21 -24.61
C TYR A 431 -11.92 -18.43 -24.82
N ASN A 432 -11.55 -19.49 -25.54
CA ASN A 432 -10.17 -19.90 -25.82
C ASN A 432 -9.29 -20.09 -24.57
N PHE A 433 -9.89 -20.21 -23.39
CA PHE A 433 -9.19 -20.22 -22.10
C PHE A 433 -8.13 -21.33 -22.02
N GLU A 434 -8.43 -22.48 -22.61
CA GLU A 434 -7.61 -23.69 -22.59
C GLU A 434 -6.39 -23.61 -23.51
N LYS A 435 -6.43 -22.77 -24.57
CA LYS A 435 -5.39 -22.74 -25.60
C LYS A 435 -3.99 -22.39 -25.07
N PRO A 436 -3.81 -21.35 -24.24
CA PRO A 436 -2.51 -21.03 -23.63
C PRO A 436 -1.94 -22.20 -22.82
N PHE A 437 -2.78 -22.84 -21.98
CA PHE A 437 -2.35 -23.96 -21.15
C PHE A 437 -1.98 -25.19 -21.97
N LEU A 438 -2.75 -25.50 -23.01
CA LEU A 438 -2.44 -26.62 -23.90
C LEU A 438 -1.11 -26.40 -24.64
N TYR A 439 -0.86 -25.19 -25.13
CA TYR A 439 0.42 -24.83 -25.75
C TYR A 439 1.58 -25.03 -24.78
N LEU A 440 1.46 -24.51 -23.55
CA LEU A 440 2.49 -24.64 -22.52
C LEU A 440 2.71 -26.11 -22.11
N ALA A 441 1.64 -26.89 -21.93
CA ALA A 441 1.71 -28.30 -21.61
C ALA A 441 2.47 -29.10 -22.67
N ARG A 442 2.18 -28.87 -23.96
CA ARG A 442 2.91 -29.49 -25.08
C ARG A 442 4.39 -29.12 -25.08
N LYS A 443 4.72 -27.86 -24.82
CA LYS A 443 6.11 -27.39 -24.76
C LYS A 443 6.88 -27.98 -23.59
N LEU A 444 6.26 -28.04 -22.41
CA LEU A 444 6.87 -28.60 -21.21
C LEU A 444 7.03 -30.13 -21.28
N ALA A 445 6.06 -30.84 -21.85
CA ALA A 445 6.09 -32.29 -22.01
C ALA A 445 6.95 -32.75 -23.21
N GLY A 446 7.22 -31.86 -24.17
CA GLY A 446 7.87 -32.21 -25.42
C GLY A 446 7.00 -33.08 -26.35
N ASP A 447 5.68 -33.11 -26.13
CA ASP A 447 4.73 -33.93 -26.91
C ASP A 447 3.74 -33.04 -27.67
N PRO A 448 3.81 -32.96 -29.01
CA PRO A 448 2.86 -32.18 -29.81
C PRO A 448 1.46 -32.81 -29.88
N ASN A 449 1.32 -34.11 -29.59
CA ASN A 449 0.05 -34.84 -29.65
C ASN A 449 -0.75 -34.77 -28.34
N LEU A 450 -0.16 -34.22 -27.27
CA LEU A 450 -0.84 -33.98 -26.02
C LEU A 450 -2.08 -33.11 -26.26
N HIS A 451 -3.24 -33.56 -25.77
CA HIS A 451 -4.50 -32.84 -25.85
C HIS A 451 -5.32 -33.06 -24.58
N PHE A 452 -6.15 -32.07 -24.26
CA PHE A 452 -7.08 -32.19 -23.15
C PHE A 452 -8.23 -33.12 -23.56
N VAL A 453 -8.54 -34.11 -22.70
CA VAL A 453 -9.61 -35.09 -22.93
C VAL A 453 -10.92 -34.66 -22.30
N GLU A 454 -10.87 -33.67 -21.42
CA GLU A 454 -12.01 -33.12 -20.72
C GLU A 454 -11.90 -31.60 -20.68
N SER A 455 -13.05 -30.92 -20.65
CA SER A 455 -13.07 -29.47 -20.43
C SER A 455 -12.59 -29.16 -19.01
N PRO A 456 -11.77 -28.12 -18.81
CA PRO A 456 -11.38 -27.69 -17.47
C PRO A 456 -12.62 -27.32 -16.64
N ALA A 457 -12.59 -27.63 -15.35
CA ALA A 457 -13.65 -27.30 -14.41
C ALA A 457 -13.65 -25.78 -14.13
N LEU A 458 -14.29 -25.03 -15.03
CA LEU A 458 -14.42 -23.57 -14.95
C LEU A 458 -15.81 -23.19 -14.42
N ALA A 459 -15.89 -22.03 -13.78
CA ALA A 459 -17.17 -21.41 -13.49
C ALA A 459 -17.96 -21.19 -14.80
N PRO A 460 -19.31 -21.27 -14.79
CA PRO A 460 -20.11 -20.97 -15.96
C PRO A 460 -19.78 -19.57 -16.52
N PRO A 461 -19.80 -19.39 -17.85
CA PRO A 461 -19.48 -18.11 -18.46
C PRO A 461 -20.47 -17.03 -18.02
N GLU A 462 -19.98 -15.88 -17.59
CA GLU A 462 -20.82 -14.76 -17.13
C GLU A 462 -21.38 -13.93 -18.28
N VAL A 463 -20.74 -14.00 -19.45
CA VAL A 463 -21.07 -13.22 -20.65
C VAL A 463 -20.91 -14.10 -21.88
N GLN A 464 -21.74 -13.88 -22.90
CA GLN A 464 -21.62 -14.54 -24.19
C GLN A 464 -20.70 -13.75 -25.14
N ILE A 465 -19.87 -14.47 -25.89
CA ILE A 465 -19.05 -13.89 -26.96
C ILE A 465 -19.91 -13.61 -28.19
N ASP A 466 -19.72 -12.43 -28.78
CA ASP A 466 -20.18 -12.15 -30.12
C ASP A 466 -19.27 -12.85 -31.14
N MET A 467 -19.67 -14.04 -31.56
CA MET A 467 -18.88 -14.89 -32.45
C MET A 467 -18.63 -14.25 -33.81
N ALA A 468 -19.54 -13.40 -34.31
CA ALA A 468 -19.37 -12.74 -35.60
C ALA A 468 -18.29 -11.65 -35.51
N ALA A 469 -18.34 -10.82 -34.47
CA ALA A 469 -17.31 -9.83 -34.20
C ALA A 469 -15.93 -10.49 -33.98
N GLN A 470 -15.89 -11.61 -33.25
CA GLN A 470 -14.65 -12.32 -32.97
C GLN A 470 -14.06 -12.97 -34.23
N GLN A 471 -14.87 -13.57 -35.10
CA GLN A 471 -14.40 -14.11 -36.39
C GLN A 471 -13.82 -13.03 -37.30
N GLN A 472 -14.46 -11.86 -37.35
CA GLN A 472 -13.93 -10.72 -38.09
C GLN A 472 -12.55 -10.32 -37.55
N HIS A 473 -12.40 -10.28 -36.22
CA HIS A 473 -11.15 -9.91 -35.59
C HIS A 473 -10.04 -10.95 -35.80
N GLU A 474 -10.37 -12.24 -35.75
CA GLU A 474 -9.42 -13.32 -36.08
C GLU A 474 -8.94 -13.20 -37.53
N ALA A 475 -9.83 -12.85 -38.47
CA ALA A 475 -9.45 -12.58 -39.85
C ALA A 475 -8.53 -11.35 -39.97
N GLU A 476 -8.76 -10.29 -39.21
CA GLU A 476 -7.88 -9.12 -39.15
C GLU A 476 -6.50 -9.44 -38.57
N LEU A 477 -6.43 -10.28 -37.52
CA LEU A 477 -5.18 -10.78 -36.96
C LEU A 477 -4.41 -11.65 -37.94
N ALA A 478 -5.08 -12.57 -38.64
CA ALA A 478 -4.47 -13.40 -39.67
C ALA A 478 -3.95 -12.56 -40.84
N ALA A 479 -4.70 -11.54 -41.26
CA ALA A 479 -4.26 -10.59 -42.28
C ALA A 479 -3.09 -9.71 -41.80
N ALA A 480 -3.04 -9.34 -40.51
CA ALA A 480 -1.91 -8.60 -39.94
C ALA A 480 -0.65 -9.46 -39.83
N ALA A 481 -0.78 -10.78 -39.63
CA ALA A 481 0.35 -11.70 -39.55
C ALA A 481 1.15 -11.79 -40.86
N SER A 482 0.51 -11.54 -42.01
CA SER A 482 1.16 -11.52 -43.33
C SER A 482 1.78 -10.16 -43.70
N GLN A 483 1.58 -9.11 -42.90
CA GLN A 483 2.19 -7.80 -43.13
C GLN A 483 3.62 -7.72 -42.59
N PRO A 484 4.54 -6.96 -43.21
CA PRO A 484 5.87 -6.69 -42.64
C PRO A 484 5.77 -6.12 -41.23
N LEU A 485 6.76 -6.42 -40.38
CA LEU A 485 6.85 -5.76 -39.08
C LEU A 485 7.24 -4.29 -39.30
N PRO A 486 6.66 -3.34 -38.56
CA PRO A 486 7.10 -1.94 -38.60
C PRO A 486 8.57 -1.84 -38.14
N ASP A 487 9.33 -0.93 -38.74
CA ASP A 487 10.71 -0.65 -38.38
C ASP A 487 10.80 -0.14 -36.93
N ASP A 488 11.88 -0.48 -36.22
CA ASP A 488 12.01 -0.23 -34.77
C ASP A 488 12.05 1.27 -34.38
N ASP A 489 12.13 2.18 -35.34
CA ASP A 489 12.11 3.64 -35.13
C ASP A 489 10.70 4.24 -34.93
N ASP A 490 9.63 3.47 -35.19
CA ASP A 490 8.24 3.92 -35.05
C ASP A 490 7.64 3.72 -33.64
N ASP A 491 8.44 3.29 -32.65
CA ASP A 491 7.98 3.12 -31.25
C ASP A 491 7.72 4.46 -30.52
N THR A 492 7.86 5.61 -31.20
CA THR A 492 7.28 6.89 -30.76
C THR A 492 5.78 6.93 -31.02
N PHE A 493 5.04 6.23 -30.17
CA PHE A 493 3.60 6.43 -30.03
C PHE A 493 3.34 7.73 -29.25
N GLU A 494 3.14 8.85 -29.96
CA GLU A 494 2.45 10.03 -29.40
C GLU A 494 1.12 9.65 -28.72
#